data_AF-A0A7C6N1R4-F1
#
_entry.id   AF-A0A7C6N1R4-F1
#
_cell.length_a   1.000
_cell.length_b   1.000
_cell.length_c   1.000
_cell.angle_alpha   90.00
_cell.angle_beta   90.00
_cell.angle_gamma   90.00
#
_symmetry.space_group_name_H-M   'P 1'
#
loop_
_entity.id
_entity.type
_entity.pdbx_description
1 polymer ?
#
loop_
_entity_poly.entity_id
_entity_poly.type
_entity_poly.pdbx_seq_one_letter_code
_entity_poly.pdbx_strand_id
1 'polypeptide(L)'
;MQNLTKVNKIQKSLYRSIITLEILMLCYEDAEARKRLDFARERYDTLVKLTEIYENDKLSDDEKEICENQIINDCDSIYALLAEIKEEYFSIFKLITVMIINNKKDSEIEKFYENVKKTLKDYKTLSEARDYLFYHSGVVLEKFIGDLLAYVDLDDEQVARRLPVKFLEKYQTIITLSFKEWVDIFNNIKFTLKYVGNINKTKYLNLIKKYERLEVIYFILLAAHDVERLTQAVNE
;
A
#
# COMPACT_ATOMS: atom_id res chain seq x y z
N MET A 1 4.82 22.38 24.17
CA MET A 1 3.80 22.25 23.10
C MET A 1 4.39 22.03 21.70
N GLN A 2 5.37 22.82 21.21
CA GLN A 2 5.93 22.64 19.85
C GLN A 2 6.64 21.29 19.63
N ASN A 3 7.36 20.77 20.64
CA ASN A 3 8.07 19.49 20.53
C ASN A 3 7.11 18.29 20.50
N LEU A 4 5.98 18.35 21.21
CA LEU A 4 4.98 17.26 21.20
C LEU A 4 4.31 17.11 19.83
N THR A 5 4.00 18.21 19.16
CA THR A 5 3.48 18.18 17.78
C THR A 5 4.50 17.58 16.81
N LYS A 6 5.80 17.81 17.04
CA LYS A 6 6.90 17.21 16.27
C LYS A 6 6.99 15.70 16.54
N VAL A 7 6.94 15.28 17.79
CA VAL A 7 6.94 13.86 18.20
C VAL A 7 5.76 13.10 17.57
N ASN A 8 4.55 13.63 17.68
CA ASN A 8 3.34 13.00 17.10
C ASN A 8 3.42 12.88 15.57
N LYS A 9 4.07 13.84 14.89
CA LYS A 9 4.32 13.74 13.44
C LYS A 9 5.35 12.66 13.12
N ILE A 10 6.41 12.56 13.91
CA ILE A 10 7.45 11.52 13.76
C ILE A 10 6.85 10.14 13.99
N GLN A 11 6.08 9.93 15.05
CA GLN A 11 5.42 8.66 15.34
C GLN A 11 4.54 8.18 14.18
N LYS A 12 3.71 9.06 13.60
CA LYS A 12 2.92 8.72 12.41
C LYS A 12 3.80 8.28 11.24
N SER A 13 4.93 8.96 11.03
CA SER A 13 5.91 8.59 10.00
C SER A 13 6.58 7.23 10.28
N LEU A 14 6.93 6.94 11.53
CA LEU A 14 7.50 5.66 11.95
C LEU A 14 6.49 4.53 11.76
N TYR A 15 5.26 4.70 12.24
CA TYR A 15 4.18 3.74 12.05
C TYR A 15 3.94 3.40 10.58
N ARG A 16 3.81 4.44 9.75
CA ARG A 16 3.64 4.30 8.32
C ARG A 16 4.80 3.55 7.67
N SER A 17 6.02 3.80 8.13
CA SER A 17 7.23 3.12 7.67
C SER A 17 7.22 1.64 8.03
N ILE A 18 6.81 1.31 9.27
CA ILE A 18 6.67 -0.06 9.73
C ILE A 18 5.66 -0.80 8.87
N ILE A 19 4.43 -0.29 8.72
CA ILE A 19 3.40 -0.97 7.92
C ILE A 19 3.84 -1.12 6.46
N THR A 20 4.51 -0.12 5.89
CA THR A 20 5.02 -0.22 4.52
C THR A 20 5.98 -1.40 4.38
N LEU A 21 6.90 -1.57 5.33
CA LEU A 21 7.80 -2.73 5.34
C LEU A 21 7.05 -4.04 5.60
N GLU A 22 6.07 -4.06 6.51
CA GLU A 22 5.24 -5.24 6.77
C GLU A 22 4.53 -5.70 5.49
N ILE A 23 3.99 -4.77 4.69
CA ILE A 23 3.36 -5.08 3.40
C ILE A 23 4.36 -5.68 2.41
N LEU A 24 5.54 -5.06 2.26
CA LEU A 24 6.57 -5.56 1.34
C LEU A 24 7.10 -6.93 1.77
N MET A 25 7.22 -7.17 3.07
CA MET A 25 7.64 -8.45 3.66
C MET A 25 6.63 -9.58 3.43
N LEU A 26 5.35 -9.29 3.21
CA LEU A 26 4.40 -10.32 2.77
C LEU A 26 4.75 -10.88 1.38
N CYS A 27 5.45 -10.11 0.56
CA CYS A 27 5.85 -10.48 -0.79
C CYS A 27 7.29 -10.99 -0.88
N TYR A 28 8.15 -10.60 0.06
CA TYR A 28 9.53 -11.07 0.11
C TYR A 28 9.96 -11.27 1.56
N GLU A 29 10.02 -12.53 1.96
CA GLU A 29 10.34 -12.91 3.33
C GLU A 29 11.86 -13.02 3.52
N ASP A 30 12.40 -12.15 4.38
CA ASP A 30 13.76 -12.25 4.92
C ASP A 30 13.64 -12.36 6.44
N ALA A 31 14.06 -13.50 7.00
CA ALA A 31 13.91 -13.79 8.42
C ALA A 31 14.70 -12.83 9.32
N GLU A 32 15.82 -12.29 8.85
CA GLU A 32 16.65 -11.39 9.62
C GLU A 32 16.13 -9.96 9.56
N ALA A 33 15.71 -9.50 8.38
CA ALA A 33 15.00 -8.22 8.24
C ALA A 33 13.68 -8.23 9.03
N ARG A 34 12.98 -9.38 9.07
CA ARG A 34 11.75 -9.54 9.86
C ARG A 34 12.00 -9.33 11.35
N LYS A 35 13.01 -9.98 11.92
CA LYS A 35 13.39 -9.78 13.34
C LYS A 35 13.72 -8.32 13.64
N ARG A 36 14.48 -7.66 12.77
CA ARG A 36 14.80 -6.23 12.91
C ARG A 36 13.54 -5.36 12.87
N LEU A 37 12.59 -5.66 11.99
CA LEU A 37 11.32 -4.93 11.94
C LEU A 37 10.46 -5.18 13.18
N ASP A 38 10.37 -6.42 13.66
CA ASP A 38 9.61 -6.77 14.86
C ASP A 38 10.22 -6.05 16.08
N PHE A 39 11.56 -5.99 16.20
CA PHE A 39 12.24 -5.19 17.23
C PHE A 39 11.93 -3.68 17.11
N ALA A 40 11.92 -3.14 15.88
CA ALA A 40 11.52 -1.74 15.65
C ALA A 40 10.07 -1.47 16.08
N ARG A 41 9.16 -2.44 15.87
CA ARG A 41 7.75 -2.37 16.26
C ARG A 41 7.59 -2.41 17.79
N GLU A 42 8.31 -3.28 18.47
CA GLU A 42 8.31 -3.33 19.94
C GLU A 42 8.81 -2.02 20.57
N ARG A 43 9.88 -1.43 20.00
CA ARG A 43 10.37 -0.11 20.44
C ARG A 43 9.36 1.00 20.13
N TYR A 44 8.70 0.95 18.98
CA TYR A 44 7.65 1.89 18.62
C TYR A 44 6.47 1.83 19.62
N ASP A 45 6.02 0.63 19.99
CA ASP A 45 4.92 0.47 20.96
C ASP A 45 5.31 0.98 22.36
N THR A 46 6.59 0.86 22.73
CA THR A 46 7.15 1.44 23.96
C THR A 46 7.18 2.98 23.89
N LEU A 47 7.62 3.54 22.76
CA LEU A 47 7.65 4.99 22.50
C LEU A 47 6.25 5.62 22.59
N VAL A 48 5.22 4.94 22.07
CA VAL A 48 3.82 5.40 22.17
C VAL A 48 3.40 5.53 23.63
N LYS A 49 3.61 4.49 24.44
CA LYS A 49 3.30 4.50 25.89
C LYS A 49 4.07 5.60 26.62
N LEU A 50 5.35 5.79 26.28
CA LEU A 50 6.17 6.84 26.88
C LEU A 50 5.64 8.24 26.55
N THR A 51 5.12 8.43 25.34
CA THR A 51 4.51 9.70 24.92
C THR A 51 3.20 9.97 25.65
N GLU A 52 2.37 8.94 25.87
CA GLU A 52 1.17 9.06 26.71
C GLU A 52 1.52 9.45 28.16
N ILE A 53 2.62 8.92 28.69
CA ILE A 53 3.13 9.29 30.02
C ILE A 53 3.61 10.75 30.02
N TYR A 54 4.35 11.17 29.00
CA TYR A 54 4.82 12.56 28.86
C TYR A 54 3.67 13.57 28.77
N GLU A 55 2.58 13.20 28.10
CA GLU A 55 1.35 14.02 28.00
C GLU A 55 0.60 14.14 29.33
N ASN A 56 0.96 13.36 30.35
CA ASN A 56 0.33 13.44 31.67
C ASN A 56 0.88 14.62 32.48
N ASP A 57 0.01 15.55 32.85
CA ASP A 57 0.35 16.79 33.59
C ASP A 57 0.91 16.56 35.00
N LYS A 58 1.03 15.30 35.46
CA LYS A 58 1.51 14.94 36.80
C LYS A 58 3.03 14.84 36.93
N LEU A 59 3.78 14.89 35.83
CA LEU A 59 5.24 14.84 35.85
C LEU A 59 5.83 16.18 36.29
N SER A 60 6.88 16.12 37.11
CA SER A 60 7.74 17.27 37.39
C SER A 60 8.52 17.70 36.14
N ASP A 61 9.09 18.91 36.18
CA ASP A 61 9.83 19.45 35.03
C ASP A 61 11.07 18.61 34.69
N ASP A 62 11.82 18.15 35.69
CA ASP A 62 12.99 17.26 35.49
C ASP A 62 12.57 15.91 34.87
N GLU A 63 11.46 15.33 35.32
CA GLU A 63 10.92 14.08 34.75
C GLU A 63 10.45 14.26 33.31
N LYS A 64 9.86 15.43 32.99
CA LYS A 64 9.46 15.76 31.61
C LYS A 64 10.68 15.87 30.70
N GLU A 65 11.75 16.50 31.15
CA GLU A 65 12.99 16.63 30.36
C GLU A 65 13.64 15.26 30.09
N ILE A 66 13.73 14.40 31.10
CA ILE A 66 14.24 13.02 30.93
C ILE A 66 13.39 12.24 29.93
N CYS A 67 12.06 12.32 30.08
CA CYS A 67 11.12 11.62 29.21
C CYS A 67 11.20 12.13 27.76
N GLU A 68 11.30 13.45 27.56
CA GLU A 68 11.47 14.06 26.24
C GLU A 68 12.76 13.59 25.55
N ASN A 69 13.89 13.59 26.27
CA ASN A 69 15.16 13.10 25.75
C ASN A 69 15.09 11.62 25.36
N GLN A 70 14.43 10.80 26.17
CA GLN A 70 14.23 9.38 25.85
C GLN A 70 13.36 9.19 24.60
N ILE A 71 12.26 9.93 24.48
CA ILE A 71 11.37 9.92 23.30
C ILE A 71 12.15 10.28 22.03
N ILE A 72 13.00 11.31 22.06
CA ILE A 72 13.79 11.75 20.90
C ILE A 72 14.80 10.66 20.51
N ASN A 73 15.55 10.12 21.49
CA ASN A 73 16.54 9.07 21.23
C ASN A 73 15.89 7.79 20.68
N ASP A 74 14.71 7.41 21.19
CA ASP A 74 13.95 6.27 20.69
C ASP A 74 13.46 6.53 19.26
N CYS A 75 12.95 7.74 18.95
CA CYS A 75 12.56 8.11 17.61
C CYS A 75 13.72 7.96 16.60
N ASP A 76 14.89 8.51 16.94
CA ASP A 76 16.07 8.48 16.06
C ASP A 76 16.58 7.04 15.87
N SER A 77 16.60 6.25 16.96
CA SER A 77 16.99 4.83 16.90
C SER A 77 16.07 4.00 16.00
N ILE A 78 14.75 4.17 16.15
CA ILE A 78 13.77 3.46 15.32
C ILE A 78 13.89 3.93 13.87
N TYR A 79 14.07 5.23 13.64
CA TYR A 79 14.22 5.78 12.29
C TYR A 79 15.43 5.19 11.56
N ALA A 80 16.59 5.14 12.21
CA ALA A 80 17.81 4.56 11.66
C ALA A 80 17.59 3.09 11.28
N LEU A 81 17.03 2.28 12.19
CA LEU A 81 16.75 0.88 11.94
C LEU A 81 15.77 0.68 10.78
N LEU A 82 14.70 1.48 10.71
CA LEU A 82 13.74 1.40 9.60
C LEU A 82 14.36 1.88 8.28
N ALA A 83 15.32 2.80 8.31
CA ALA A 83 16.01 3.26 7.10
C ALA A 83 16.87 2.14 6.51
N GLU A 84 17.63 1.42 7.34
CA GLU A 84 18.42 0.26 6.92
C GLU A 84 17.55 -0.81 6.25
N ILE A 85 16.45 -1.21 6.91
CA ILE A 85 15.53 -2.22 6.34
C ILE A 85 14.90 -1.71 5.03
N LYS A 86 14.57 -0.42 4.95
CA LYS A 86 14.03 0.18 3.71
C LYS A 86 15.02 0.16 2.57
N GLU A 87 16.29 0.44 2.81
CA GLU A 87 17.31 0.41 1.76
C GLU A 87 17.40 -0.99 1.14
N GLU A 88 17.37 -2.03 1.97
CA GLU A 88 17.34 -3.42 1.52
C GLU A 88 16.08 -3.71 0.69
N TYR A 89 14.89 -3.41 1.21
CA TYR A 89 13.63 -3.73 0.52
C TYR A 89 13.36 -2.86 -0.71
N PHE A 90 13.75 -1.58 -0.71
CA PHE A 90 13.53 -0.68 -1.84
C PHE A 90 14.51 -0.97 -2.99
N SER A 91 15.60 -1.70 -2.73
CA SER A 91 16.44 -2.26 -3.79
C SER A 91 15.75 -3.40 -4.55
N ILE A 92 14.83 -4.10 -3.88
CA ILE A 92 14.08 -5.24 -4.44
C ILE A 92 12.90 -4.75 -5.28
N PHE A 93 12.05 -3.93 -4.67
CA PHE A 93 10.81 -3.47 -5.27
C PHE A 93 11.01 -2.22 -6.11
N LYS A 94 10.42 -2.19 -7.32
CA LYS A 94 10.46 -0.98 -8.15
C LYS A 94 9.67 0.13 -7.46
N LEU A 95 10.04 1.37 -7.79
CA LEU A 95 9.39 2.57 -7.29
C LEU A 95 7.87 2.53 -7.47
N ILE A 96 7.37 2.01 -8.60
CA ILE A 96 5.93 1.94 -8.88
C ILE A 96 5.18 1.06 -7.86
N THR A 97 5.78 -0.06 -7.45
CA THR A 97 5.23 -1.01 -6.47
C THR A 97 5.17 -0.35 -5.10
N VAL A 98 6.26 0.29 -4.67
CA VAL A 98 6.34 1.04 -3.41
C VAL A 98 5.37 2.23 -3.41
N MET A 99 5.20 2.90 -4.55
CA MET A 99 4.28 4.03 -4.70
C MET A 99 2.80 3.65 -4.52
N ILE A 100 2.40 2.39 -4.73
CA ILE A 100 1.03 1.96 -4.43
C ILE A 100 0.74 2.11 -2.93
N ILE A 101 1.69 1.70 -2.09
CA ILE A 101 1.61 1.81 -0.64
C ILE A 101 1.75 3.27 -0.21
N ASN A 102 2.77 3.97 -0.72
CA ASN A 102 3.05 5.35 -0.32
C ASN A 102 1.94 6.35 -0.71
N ASN A 103 1.08 6.03 -1.68
CA ASN A 103 -0.06 6.87 -2.04
C ASN A 103 -1.32 6.60 -1.19
N LYS A 104 -1.32 5.60 -0.30
CA LYS A 104 -2.43 5.31 0.60
C LYS A 104 -2.52 6.37 1.70
N LYS A 105 -3.73 6.74 2.12
CA LYS A 105 -3.90 7.53 3.35
C LYS A 105 -3.58 6.68 4.57
N ASP A 106 -3.24 7.33 5.69
CA ASP A 106 -2.97 6.64 6.95
C ASP A 106 -4.15 5.76 7.38
N SER A 107 -5.38 6.18 7.12
CA SER A 107 -6.60 5.41 7.41
C SER A 107 -6.83 4.21 6.47
N GLU A 108 -6.10 4.11 5.36
CA GLU A 108 -6.30 3.10 4.31
C GLU A 108 -5.20 2.03 4.33
N ILE A 109 -4.02 2.34 4.86
CA ILE A 109 -2.83 1.50 4.76
C ILE A 109 -2.98 0.17 5.52
N GLU A 110 -3.58 0.18 6.71
CA GLU A 110 -3.85 -1.03 7.50
C GLU A 110 -4.83 -1.95 6.78
N LYS A 111 -5.91 -1.38 6.25
CA LYS A 111 -6.90 -2.14 5.47
C LYS A 111 -6.25 -2.75 4.23
N PHE A 112 -5.34 -2.03 3.58
CA PHE A 112 -4.58 -2.53 2.45
C PHE A 112 -3.67 -3.70 2.87
N TYR A 113 -2.91 -3.56 3.96
CA TYR A 113 -2.10 -4.63 4.55
C TYR A 113 -2.94 -5.89 4.84
N GLU A 114 -4.05 -5.75 5.54
CA GLU A 114 -4.93 -6.88 5.86
C GLU A 114 -5.52 -7.54 4.61
N ASN A 115 -5.87 -6.76 3.58
CA ASN A 115 -6.35 -7.32 2.33
C ASN A 115 -5.25 -8.09 1.58
N VAL A 116 -4.02 -7.55 1.49
CA VAL A 116 -2.87 -8.23 0.87
C VAL A 116 -2.57 -9.53 1.62
N LYS A 117 -2.46 -9.45 2.95
CA LYS A 117 -2.23 -10.61 3.82
C LYS A 117 -3.30 -11.68 3.65
N LYS A 118 -4.57 -11.28 3.66
CA LYS A 118 -5.70 -12.19 3.45
C LYS A 118 -5.66 -12.85 2.07
N THR A 119 -5.33 -12.09 1.03
CA THR A 119 -5.20 -12.64 -0.32
C THR A 119 -4.04 -13.64 -0.40
N LEU A 120 -2.89 -13.34 0.20
CA LEU A 120 -1.72 -14.22 0.13
C LEU A 120 -1.81 -15.46 1.02
N LYS A 121 -2.64 -15.44 2.08
CA LYS A 121 -2.78 -16.54 3.06
C LYS A 121 -3.09 -17.89 2.43
N ASP A 122 -3.81 -17.93 1.33
CA ASP A 122 -4.28 -19.16 0.70
C ASP A 122 -3.24 -19.78 -0.26
N TYR A 123 -2.08 -19.14 -0.44
CA TYR A 123 -1.03 -19.57 -1.36
C TYR A 123 0.27 -19.89 -0.62
N LYS A 124 1.04 -20.86 -1.12
CA LYS A 124 2.32 -21.24 -0.49
C LYS A 124 3.44 -20.28 -0.85
N THR A 125 3.37 -19.69 -2.04
CA THR A 125 4.42 -18.80 -2.57
C THR A 125 3.79 -17.60 -3.28
N LEU A 126 4.55 -16.51 -3.36
CA LEU A 126 4.14 -15.34 -4.13
C LEU A 126 3.95 -15.64 -5.62
N SER A 127 4.77 -16.54 -6.19
CA SER A 127 4.63 -16.98 -7.60
C SER A 127 3.30 -17.68 -7.84
N GLU A 128 2.91 -18.61 -6.95
CA GLU A 128 1.62 -19.31 -7.03
C GLU A 128 0.45 -18.33 -6.94
N ALA A 129 0.52 -17.39 -6.00
CA ALA A 129 -0.48 -16.34 -5.86
C ALA A 129 -0.58 -15.49 -7.14
N ARG A 130 0.55 -15.08 -7.71
CA ARG A 130 0.59 -14.30 -8.95
C ARG A 130 -0.09 -15.04 -10.09
N ASP A 131 0.28 -16.29 -10.33
CA ASP A 131 -0.23 -17.07 -11.48
C ASP A 131 -1.75 -17.26 -11.38
N TYR A 132 -2.22 -17.64 -10.18
CA TYR A 132 -3.65 -17.78 -9.92
C TYR A 132 -4.40 -16.45 -10.10
N LEU A 133 -3.91 -15.38 -9.46
CA LEU A 133 -4.57 -14.08 -9.51
C LEU A 133 -4.58 -13.52 -10.92
N PHE A 134 -3.48 -13.64 -11.67
CA PHE A 134 -3.39 -13.19 -13.04
C PHE A 134 -4.40 -13.93 -13.93
N TYR A 135 -4.43 -15.26 -13.86
CA TYR A 135 -5.35 -16.09 -14.64
C TYR A 135 -6.82 -15.75 -14.39
N HIS A 136 -7.20 -15.49 -13.13
CA HIS A 136 -8.58 -15.18 -12.75
C HIS A 136 -8.91 -13.68 -12.80
N SER A 137 -7.94 -12.80 -13.02
CA SER A 137 -8.14 -11.35 -12.97
C SER A 137 -8.94 -10.80 -14.17
N GLY A 138 -8.94 -11.48 -15.32
CA GLY A 138 -9.67 -11.03 -16.52
C GLY A 138 -11.15 -10.79 -16.24
N VAL A 139 -11.82 -11.76 -15.64
CA VAL A 139 -13.25 -11.65 -15.26
C VAL A 139 -13.50 -10.54 -14.23
N VAL A 140 -12.53 -10.29 -13.34
CA VAL A 140 -12.64 -9.20 -12.35
C VAL A 140 -12.51 -7.84 -13.03
N LEU A 141 -11.57 -7.71 -13.97
CA LEU A 141 -11.37 -6.49 -14.77
C LEU A 141 -12.59 -6.19 -15.66
N GLU A 142 -13.08 -7.17 -16.42
CA GLU A 142 -14.27 -7.01 -17.28
C GLU A 142 -15.46 -6.42 -16.51
N LYS A 143 -15.81 -7.06 -15.38
CA LYS A 143 -16.92 -6.63 -14.52
C LYS A 143 -16.69 -5.22 -14.00
N PHE A 144 -15.49 -4.94 -13.52
CA PHE A 144 -15.16 -3.63 -12.99
C PHE A 144 -15.21 -2.54 -14.06
N ILE A 145 -14.71 -2.80 -15.27
CA ILE A 145 -14.74 -1.86 -16.39
C ILE A 145 -16.18 -1.55 -16.78
N GLY A 146 -17.03 -2.57 -16.88
CA GLY A 146 -18.46 -2.38 -17.12
C GLY A 146 -19.12 -1.50 -16.05
N ASP A 147 -18.87 -1.78 -14.78
CA ASP A 147 -19.37 -0.97 -13.67
C ASP A 147 -18.83 0.47 -13.71
N LEU A 148 -17.53 0.64 -13.97
CA LEU A 148 -16.87 1.94 -13.99
C LEU A 148 -17.44 2.84 -15.08
N LEU A 149 -17.54 2.32 -16.31
CA LEU A 149 -18.06 3.08 -17.45
C LEU A 149 -19.53 3.45 -17.26
N ALA A 150 -20.31 2.62 -16.55
CA ALA A 150 -21.69 2.94 -16.19
C ALA A 150 -21.84 4.08 -15.16
N TYR A 151 -20.75 4.48 -14.49
CA TYR A 151 -20.75 5.55 -13.48
C TYR A 151 -19.97 6.80 -13.89
N VAL A 152 -19.41 6.81 -15.09
CA VAL A 152 -18.83 8.01 -15.68
C VAL A 152 -19.94 8.80 -16.36
N ASP A 153 -19.98 10.11 -16.11
CA ASP A 153 -20.87 11.01 -16.81
C ASP A 153 -20.28 11.30 -18.21
N LEU A 154 -20.70 10.51 -19.19
CA LEU A 154 -20.28 10.65 -20.58
C LEU A 154 -21.03 11.76 -21.32
N ASP A 155 -22.08 12.32 -20.72
CA ASP A 155 -22.84 13.43 -21.30
C ASP A 155 -22.08 14.77 -21.18
N ASP A 156 -21.09 14.85 -20.27
CA ASP A 156 -20.10 15.93 -20.25
C ASP A 156 -19.01 15.70 -21.32
N GLU A 157 -19.07 16.48 -22.41
CA GLU A 157 -18.09 16.42 -23.49
C GLU A 157 -16.64 16.62 -23.04
N GLN A 158 -16.38 17.41 -21.99
CA GLN A 158 -15.01 17.60 -21.49
C GLN A 158 -14.48 16.34 -20.80
N VAL A 159 -15.36 15.62 -20.09
CA VAL A 159 -15.04 14.34 -19.44
C VAL A 159 -14.85 13.27 -20.50
N ALA A 160 -15.79 13.14 -21.44
CA ALA A 160 -15.75 12.15 -22.51
C ALA A 160 -14.48 12.25 -23.38
N ARG A 161 -14.00 13.46 -23.69
CA ARG A 161 -12.77 13.67 -24.49
C ARG A 161 -11.49 13.31 -23.77
N ARG A 162 -11.47 13.37 -22.44
CA ARG A 162 -10.26 13.10 -21.62
C ARG A 162 -10.14 11.63 -21.26
N LEU A 163 -11.24 10.90 -21.26
CA LEU A 163 -11.27 9.53 -20.78
C LEU A 163 -10.92 8.50 -21.87
N PRO A 164 -10.19 7.44 -21.51
CA PRO A 164 -9.82 6.35 -22.41
C PRO A 164 -11.00 5.37 -22.63
N VAL A 165 -12.20 5.87 -22.91
CA VAL A 165 -13.44 5.06 -22.98
C VAL A 165 -13.32 3.94 -24.01
N LYS A 166 -12.95 4.29 -25.26
CA LYS A 166 -12.76 3.31 -26.34
C LYS A 166 -11.68 2.27 -26.05
N PHE A 167 -10.70 2.62 -25.22
CA PHE A 167 -9.69 1.65 -24.79
C PHE A 167 -10.32 0.67 -23.80
N LEU A 168 -11.01 1.17 -22.77
CA LEU A 168 -11.66 0.34 -21.74
C LEU A 168 -12.78 -0.53 -22.32
N GLU A 169 -13.59 -0.03 -23.25
CA GLU A 169 -14.65 -0.79 -23.92
C GLU A 169 -14.13 -2.07 -24.60
N LYS A 170 -12.92 -2.04 -25.18
CA LYS A 170 -12.28 -3.23 -25.78
C LYS A 170 -12.02 -4.34 -24.77
N TYR A 171 -11.87 -3.98 -23.49
CA TYR A 171 -11.60 -4.90 -22.39
C TYR A 171 -12.83 -5.19 -21.53
N GLN A 172 -14.05 -4.86 -22.02
CA GLN A 172 -15.29 -5.42 -21.47
C GLN A 172 -15.44 -6.93 -21.79
N THR A 173 -14.60 -7.46 -22.69
CA THR A 173 -14.44 -8.89 -22.94
C THR A 173 -12.95 -9.20 -23.10
N ILE A 174 -12.39 -9.98 -22.18
CA ILE A 174 -10.98 -10.35 -22.05
C ILE A 174 -10.88 -11.87 -22.22
N ILE A 175 -10.46 -12.30 -23.41
CA ILE A 175 -10.21 -13.73 -23.71
C ILE A 175 -8.80 -14.12 -23.27
N THR A 176 -7.82 -13.25 -23.53
CA THR A 176 -6.42 -13.39 -23.12
C THR A 176 -5.88 -12.03 -22.74
N LEU A 177 -4.94 -11.99 -21.80
CA LEU A 177 -4.34 -10.75 -21.31
C LEU A 177 -2.85 -10.96 -21.08
N SER A 178 -2.00 -10.11 -21.64
CA SER A 178 -0.58 -10.04 -21.27
C SER A 178 -0.40 -9.20 -20.00
N PHE A 179 0.71 -9.40 -19.28
CA PHE A 179 0.99 -8.60 -18.08
C PHE A 179 1.09 -7.10 -18.38
N LYS A 180 1.68 -6.73 -19.53
CA LYS A 180 1.74 -5.34 -19.97
C LYS A 180 0.34 -4.73 -20.16
N GLU A 181 -0.55 -5.45 -20.84
CA GLU A 181 -1.93 -5.00 -21.02
C GLU A 181 -2.66 -4.89 -19.68
N TRP A 182 -2.41 -5.80 -18.74
CA TRP A 182 -2.96 -5.73 -17.40
C TRP A 182 -2.61 -4.41 -16.71
N VAL A 183 -1.32 -4.05 -16.74
CA VAL A 183 -0.80 -2.80 -16.19
C VAL A 183 -1.45 -1.58 -16.86
N ASP A 184 -1.56 -1.61 -18.20
CA ASP A 184 -2.17 -0.53 -18.98
C ASP A 184 -3.67 -0.36 -18.64
N ILE A 185 -4.42 -1.46 -18.54
CA ILE A 185 -5.83 -1.44 -18.12
C ILE A 185 -5.97 -0.83 -16.72
N PHE A 186 -5.17 -1.28 -15.76
CA PHE A 186 -5.25 -0.78 -14.40
C PHE A 186 -4.94 0.73 -14.31
N ASN A 187 -3.94 1.21 -15.05
CA ASN A 187 -3.62 2.64 -15.10
C ASN A 187 -4.78 3.47 -15.68
N ASN A 188 -5.42 2.98 -16.75
CA ASN A 188 -6.59 3.62 -17.33
C ASN A 188 -7.80 3.60 -16.37
N ILE A 189 -8.02 2.50 -15.65
CA ILE A 189 -9.02 2.42 -14.57
C ILE A 189 -8.78 3.50 -13.50
N LYS A 190 -7.54 3.57 -12.98
CA LYS A 190 -7.17 4.54 -11.93
C LYS A 190 -7.35 5.98 -12.39
N PHE A 191 -7.05 6.27 -13.65
CA PHE A 191 -7.28 7.59 -14.24
C PHE A 191 -8.78 7.89 -14.34
N THR A 192 -9.56 6.97 -14.89
CA THR A 192 -11.01 7.13 -15.10
C THR A 192 -11.79 7.28 -13.80
N LEU A 193 -11.37 6.60 -12.72
CA LEU A 193 -12.00 6.73 -11.40
C LEU A 193 -12.08 8.16 -10.86
N LYS A 194 -11.15 9.05 -11.28
CA LYS A 194 -11.15 10.47 -10.88
C LYS A 194 -12.32 11.27 -11.46
N TYR A 195 -12.98 10.74 -12.49
CA TYR A 195 -14.05 11.40 -13.24
C TYR A 195 -15.42 10.75 -13.02
N VAL A 196 -15.52 9.83 -12.06
CA VAL A 196 -16.80 9.25 -11.66
C VAL A 196 -17.67 10.33 -11.03
N GLY A 197 -18.83 10.61 -11.62
CA GLY A 197 -19.72 11.72 -11.26
C GLY A 197 -21.08 11.26 -10.73
N ASN A 198 -21.74 12.11 -9.93
CA ASN A 198 -23.19 12.06 -9.60
C ASN A 198 -23.81 10.71 -9.18
N ILE A 199 -23.02 9.80 -8.60
CA ILE A 199 -23.52 8.53 -8.08
C ILE A 199 -23.95 8.65 -6.61
N ASN A 200 -25.01 7.91 -6.25
CA ASN A 200 -25.40 7.80 -4.86
C ASN A 200 -24.27 7.16 -4.02
N LYS A 201 -24.22 7.50 -2.73
CA LYS A 201 -23.14 7.09 -1.82
C LYS A 201 -22.94 5.57 -1.79
N THR A 202 -24.02 4.79 -1.84
CA THR A 202 -23.96 3.33 -1.80
C THR A 202 -23.30 2.72 -3.04
N LYS A 203 -23.64 3.19 -4.25
CA LYS A 203 -23.03 2.71 -5.49
C LYS A 203 -21.54 3.06 -5.54
N TYR A 204 -21.18 4.28 -5.14
CA TYR A 204 -19.78 4.70 -5.05
C TYR A 204 -18.98 3.81 -4.10
N LEU A 205 -19.51 3.56 -2.90
CA LEU A 205 -18.84 2.68 -1.93
C LEU A 205 -18.64 1.26 -2.47
N ASN A 206 -19.61 0.73 -3.23
CA ASN A 206 -19.47 -0.58 -3.87
C ASN A 206 -18.40 -0.57 -4.97
N LEU A 207 -18.34 0.47 -5.80
CA LEU A 207 -17.29 0.63 -6.81
C LEU A 207 -15.90 0.69 -6.16
N ILE A 208 -15.74 1.52 -5.12
CA ILE A 208 -14.48 1.65 -4.39
C ILE A 208 -14.04 0.32 -3.77
N LYS A 209 -14.96 -0.46 -3.17
CA LYS A 209 -14.63 -1.81 -2.66
C LYS A 209 -14.11 -2.75 -3.75
N LYS A 210 -14.69 -2.69 -4.95
CA LYS A 210 -14.20 -3.49 -6.10
C LYS A 210 -12.83 -3.00 -6.57
N TYR A 211 -12.61 -1.69 -6.59
CA TYR A 211 -11.32 -1.09 -6.93
C TYR A 211 -10.23 -1.49 -5.93
N GLU A 212 -10.52 -1.45 -4.63
CA GLU A 212 -9.58 -1.88 -3.58
C GLU A 212 -9.13 -3.33 -3.80
N ARG A 213 -10.05 -4.23 -4.21
CA ARG A 213 -9.70 -5.61 -4.56
C ARG A 213 -8.78 -5.67 -5.79
N LEU A 214 -9.08 -4.91 -6.84
CA LEU A 214 -8.23 -4.85 -8.03
C LEU A 214 -6.84 -4.29 -7.72
N GLU A 215 -6.74 -3.30 -6.84
CA GLU A 215 -5.49 -2.69 -6.44
C GLU A 215 -4.61 -3.65 -5.63
N VAL A 216 -5.21 -4.48 -4.78
CA VAL A 216 -4.49 -5.58 -4.09
C VAL A 216 -3.93 -6.58 -5.10
N ILE A 217 -4.74 -6.98 -6.09
CA ILE A 217 -4.28 -7.86 -7.17
C ILE A 217 -3.12 -7.21 -7.93
N TYR A 218 -3.27 -5.94 -8.34
CA TYR A 218 -2.23 -5.20 -9.05
C TYR A 218 -0.91 -5.18 -8.28
N PHE A 219 -0.98 -4.85 -6.99
CA PHE A 219 0.17 -4.80 -6.12
C PHE A 219 0.89 -6.15 -6.05
N ILE A 220 0.15 -7.24 -5.83
CA ILE A 220 0.73 -8.59 -5.76
C ILE A 220 1.40 -8.97 -7.08
N LEU A 221 0.76 -8.66 -8.22
CA LEU A 221 1.34 -8.97 -9.53
C LEU A 221 2.64 -8.20 -9.79
N LEU A 222 2.69 -6.91 -9.45
CA LEU A 222 3.91 -6.10 -9.56
C LEU A 222 5.02 -6.58 -8.60
N ALA A 223 4.66 -6.84 -7.34
CA ALA A 223 5.59 -7.32 -6.34
C ALA A 223 6.22 -8.66 -6.75
N ALA A 224 5.41 -9.60 -7.25
CA ALA A 224 5.90 -10.88 -7.75
C ALA A 224 6.86 -10.72 -8.93
N HIS A 225 6.50 -9.86 -9.88
CA HIS A 225 7.35 -9.55 -11.03
C HIS A 225 8.69 -8.91 -10.60
N ASP A 226 8.67 -8.04 -9.58
CA ASP A 226 9.89 -7.39 -9.08
C ASP A 226 10.83 -8.38 -8.39
N VAL A 227 10.27 -9.28 -7.56
CA VAL A 227 11.02 -10.33 -6.86
C VAL A 227 11.65 -11.32 -7.84
N GLU A 228 10.90 -11.81 -8.83
CA GLU A 228 11.42 -12.79 -9.80
C GLU A 228 12.60 -12.26 -10.63
N ARG A 229 12.54 -10.98 -11.04
CA ARG A 229 13.64 -10.32 -11.74
C ARG A 229 14.94 -10.39 -10.94
N LEU A 230 14.83 -10.26 -9.62
CA LEU A 230 15.97 -10.32 -8.72
C LEU A 230 16.55 -11.73 -8.64
N THR A 231 15.69 -12.74 -8.52
CA THR A 231 16.11 -14.14 -8.55
C THR A 231 16.79 -14.50 -9.87
N GLN A 232 16.35 -13.95 -11.00
CA GLN A 232 17.00 -14.16 -12.30
C GLN A 232 18.39 -13.50 -12.36
N ALA A 233 18.51 -12.26 -11.88
CA ALA A 233 19.79 -11.53 -11.88
C ALA A 233 20.87 -12.15 -10.96
N VAL A 234 20.48 -12.91 -9.94
CA VAL A 234 21.41 -13.62 -9.04
C VAL A 234 21.93 -14.93 -9.65
N ASN A 235 21.22 -15.49 -10.64
CA ASN A 235 21.55 -16.76 -11.28
C ASN A 235 22.30 -16.59 -12.63
N GLU A 236 22.60 -15.34 -13.02
CA GLU A 236 23.43 -14.97 -14.18
C GLU A 236 24.83 -14.54 -13.73
#